data_AF-A0A8T5KCR6-F1
#
_entry.id   AF-A0A8T5KCR6-F1
#
_cell.length_a   1.000
_cell.length_b   1.000
_cell.length_c   1.000
_cell.angle_alpha   90.00
_cell.angle_beta   90.00
_cell.angle_gamma   90.00
#
_symmetry.space_group_name_H-M   'P 1'
#
loop_
_entity.id
_entity.type
_entity.pdbx_description
1 polymer ?
#
loop_
_entity_poly.entity_id
_entity_poly.type
_entity_poly.pdbx_seq_one_letter_code
_entity_poly.pdbx_strand_id
1 'polypeptide(L)'
;MPRDQILRKAFEIADDGMQGVVGYFYYVGACQHIAKVEIVKDYLPKVISRSEPPTIHHMMWMFHEWVRYYDPDDLLNEMEDVFVPYHIRTCTLAIVSIFEAFLSSAIDRLVGKGKIPQVKDSYKQRLKWAFLVILNSNFGNDTMQARLPQLCLDLDHARRVRNLWMHNNGNFTHRYKNDTLDVLGHTPIVVEAFKGFHRSPKTKVPFPIDAGFFEQISRSHIEALHHLHHMMQVVHFGQIRSYGYKAAKKNIDWGRILAGV
;
A
#
# COMPACT_ATOMS: atom_id res chain seq x y z
N MET A 1 -18.56 22.86 -14.95
CA MET A 1 -17.52 22.22 -15.77
C MET A 1 -17.55 20.72 -15.54
N PRO A 2 -17.18 19.87 -16.51
CA PRO A 2 -17.06 18.42 -16.30
C PRO A 2 -15.81 18.07 -15.48
N ARG A 3 -15.87 16.96 -14.73
CA ARG A 3 -14.71 16.36 -14.06
C ARG A 3 -13.66 15.93 -15.09
N ASP A 4 -12.37 15.99 -14.75
CA ASP A 4 -11.35 15.39 -15.62
C ASP A 4 -11.47 13.87 -15.60
N GLN A 5 -11.80 13.28 -16.75
CA GLN A 5 -12.09 11.86 -16.86
C GLN A 5 -10.85 10.98 -16.67
N ILE A 6 -9.67 11.47 -17.06
CA ILE A 6 -8.41 10.71 -16.88
C ILE A 6 -8.04 10.66 -15.41
N LEU A 7 -8.09 11.80 -14.71
CA LEU A 7 -7.85 11.87 -13.27
C LEU A 7 -8.87 11.02 -12.50
N ARG A 8 -10.15 11.06 -12.91
CA ARG A 8 -11.20 10.24 -12.33
C ARG A 8 -10.93 8.75 -12.53
N LYS A 9 -10.57 8.33 -13.74
CA LYS A 9 -10.24 6.93 -14.04
C LYS A 9 -9.04 6.45 -13.23
N ALA A 10 -8.00 7.27 -13.12
CA ALA A 10 -6.83 6.95 -12.29
C ALA A 10 -7.23 6.79 -10.80
N PHE A 11 -8.11 7.65 -10.30
CA PHE A 11 -8.66 7.52 -8.95
C PHE A 11 -9.45 6.24 -8.77
N GLU A 12 -10.37 5.91 -9.69
CA GLU A 12 -11.20 4.70 -9.60
C GLU A 12 -10.34 3.42 -9.62
N ILE A 13 -9.33 3.36 -10.49
CA ILE A 13 -8.37 2.24 -10.53
C ILE A 13 -7.61 2.10 -9.20
N ALA A 14 -7.14 3.20 -8.64
CA ALA A 14 -6.38 3.18 -7.39
C ALA A 14 -7.24 2.81 -6.18
N ASP A 15 -8.47 3.35 -6.12
CA ASP A 15 -9.45 3.04 -5.09
C ASP A 15 -9.84 1.56 -5.12
N ASP A 16 -10.19 1.04 -6.28
CA ASP A 16 -10.51 -0.37 -6.48
C ASP A 16 -9.31 -1.27 -6.14
N GLY A 17 -8.12 -0.91 -6.60
CA GLY A 17 -6.90 -1.66 -6.31
C GLY A 17 -6.61 -1.75 -4.81
N MET A 18 -6.73 -0.64 -4.08
CA MET A 18 -6.52 -0.64 -2.62
C MET A 18 -7.60 -1.42 -1.88
N GLN A 19 -8.88 -1.29 -2.27
CA GLN A 19 -9.96 -2.10 -1.71
C GLN A 19 -9.77 -3.59 -2.00
N GLY A 20 -9.28 -3.94 -3.19
CA GLY A 20 -8.91 -5.29 -3.58
C GLY A 20 -7.82 -5.88 -2.68
N VAL A 21 -6.77 -5.11 -2.37
CA VAL A 21 -5.72 -5.54 -1.43
C VAL A 21 -6.28 -5.76 -0.03
N VAL A 22 -7.18 -4.90 0.45
CA VAL A 22 -7.85 -5.07 1.75
C VAL A 22 -8.72 -6.34 1.76
N GLY A 23 -9.51 -6.55 0.71
CA GLY A 23 -10.31 -7.76 0.54
C GLY A 23 -9.46 -9.03 0.52
N TYR A 24 -8.36 -9.01 -0.25
CA TYR A 24 -7.37 -10.08 -0.29
C TYR A 24 -6.78 -10.36 1.09
N PHE A 25 -6.38 -9.33 1.84
CA PHE A 25 -5.81 -9.48 3.16
C PHE A 25 -6.74 -10.23 4.11
N TYR A 26 -8.02 -9.84 4.18
CA TYR A 26 -8.99 -10.53 5.02
C TYR A 26 -9.33 -11.93 4.51
N TYR A 27 -9.47 -12.10 3.20
CA TYR A 27 -9.79 -13.39 2.60
C TYR A 27 -8.69 -14.43 2.82
N VAL A 28 -7.44 -14.09 2.46
CA VAL A 28 -6.30 -15.00 2.60
C VAL A 28 -5.96 -15.25 4.06
N GLY A 29 -6.12 -14.25 4.93
CA GLY A 29 -6.03 -14.44 6.38
C GLY A 29 -7.04 -15.47 6.89
N ALA A 30 -8.31 -15.36 6.48
CA ALA A 30 -9.34 -16.31 6.85
C ALA A 30 -9.08 -17.72 6.28
N CYS A 31 -8.63 -17.82 5.02
CA CYS A 31 -8.27 -19.10 4.40
C CYS A 31 -7.12 -19.79 5.14
N GLN A 32 -6.08 -19.06 5.55
CA GLN A 32 -4.97 -19.64 6.30
C GLN A 32 -5.42 -20.21 7.65
N HIS A 33 -6.41 -19.60 8.32
CA HIS A 33 -6.92 -20.09 9.59
C HIS A 33 -7.71 -21.41 9.49
N ILE A 34 -8.26 -21.72 8.32
CA ILE A 34 -9.07 -22.94 8.10
C ILE A 34 -8.31 -24.03 7.33
N ALA A 35 -7.25 -23.65 6.62
CA ALA A 35 -6.48 -24.56 5.78
C ALA A 35 -5.65 -25.53 6.64
N LYS A 36 -5.69 -26.80 6.26
CA LYS A 36 -4.77 -27.83 6.79
C LYS A 36 -3.55 -27.91 5.88
N VAL A 37 -2.35 -27.97 6.47
CA VAL A 37 -1.07 -27.98 5.74
C VAL A 37 -1.03 -29.09 4.69
N GLU A 38 -1.56 -30.27 5.02
CA GLU A 38 -1.59 -31.42 4.12
C GLU A 38 -2.45 -31.15 2.88
N ILE A 39 -3.58 -30.45 3.06
CA ILE A 39 -4.44 -30.05 1.94
C ILE A 39 -3.72 -29.03 1.08
N VAL A 40 -3.09 -28.01 1.67
CA VAL A 40 -2.34 -26.99 0.91
C VAL A 40 -1.23 -27.63 0.09
N LYS A 41 -0.47 -28.56 0.69
CA LYS A 41 0.62 -29.29 0.04
C LYS A 41 0.18 -29.99 -1.23
N ASP A 42 -1.01 -30.58 -1.25
CA ASP A 42 -1.53 -31.30 -2.41
C ASP A 42 -1.84 -30.39 -3.61
N TYR A 43 -2.07 -29.10 -3.38
CA TYR A 43 -2.31 -28.10 -4.42
C TYR A 43 -1.04 -27.30 -4.80
N LEU A 44 0.08 -27.45 -4.08
CA LEU A 44 1.34 -26.83 -4.46
C LEU A 44 1.97 -27.52 -5.68
N PRO A 45 2.70 -26.80 -6.55
CA PRO A 45 3.39 -27.40 -7.68
C PRO A 45 4.35 -28.52 -7.23
N LYS A 46 4.14 -29.76 -7.69
CA LYS A 46 5.00 -30.89 -7.32
C LYS A 46 6.18 -30.97 -8.28
N VAL A 47 7.42 -31.01 -7.75
CA VAL A 47 8.61 -31.28 -8.56
C VAL A 47 8.62 -32.75 -8.92
N ILE A 48 8.27 -33.08 -10.17
CA ILE A 48 8.37 -34.45 -10.68
C ILE A 48 9.79 -34.66 -11.18
N SER A 49 10.62 -35.31 -10.34
CA SER A 49 11.89 -35.98 -10.63
C SER A 49 12.98 -35.26 -11.46
N ARG A 50 14.24 -35.31 -10.99
CA ARG A 50 15.44 -34.92 -11.76
C ARG A 50 15.70 -35.77 -13.01
N SER A 51 14.98 -36.89 -13.20
CA SER A 51 15.19 -37.84 -14.29
C SER A 51 14.13 -37.81 -15.39
N GLU A 52 13.09 -36.98 -15.28
CA GLU A 52 12.11 -36.79 -16.35
C GLU A 52 12.37 -35.47 -17.09
N PRO A 53 12.29 -35.44 -18.44
CA PRO A 53 12.34 -34.19 -19.17
C PRO A 53 11.20 -33.30 -18.67
N PRO A 54 11.43 -31.99 -18.46
CA PRO A 54 10.42 -31.09 -17.92
C PRO A 54 9.15 -31.13 -18.77
N THR A 55 8.12 -31.83 -18.31
CA THR A 55 6.78 -31.49 -18.76
C THR A 55 6.48 -30.13 -18.14
N ILE A 56 6.01 -29.20 -18.97
CA ILE A 56 5.83 -27.76 -18.72
C ILE A 56 5.06 -27.43 -17.42
N HIS A 57 4.45 -28.42 -16.77
CA HIS A 57 3.58 -28.27 -15.61
C HIS A 57 4.24 -28.47 -14.23
N HIS A 58 5.50 -28.92 -14.13
CA HIS A 58 6.07 -29.39 -12.84
C HIS A 58 7.30 -28.63 -12.33
N MET A 59 7.74 -27.59 -13.02
CA MET A 59 8.70 -26.65 -12.48
C MET A 59 8.00 -25.31 -12.31
N MET A 60 8.05 -24.74 -11.10
CA MET A 60 7.76 -23.33 -10.97
C MET A 60 8.92 -22.58 -11.64
N TRP A 61 8.78 -22.30 -12.94
CA TRP A 61 9.74 -21.51 -13.71
C TRP A 61 9.67 -20.06 -13.21
N MET A 62 10.24 -19.80 -12.04
CA MET A 62 10.45 -18.44 -11.56
C MET A 62 11.49 -17.71 -12.43
N PHE A 63 12.35 -18.46 -13.14
CA PHE A 63 13.43 -17.92 -13.96
C PHE A 63 13.59 -18.74 -15.25
N HIS A 64 13.86 -18.05 -16.36
CA HIS A 64 14.06 -18.67 -17.67
C HIS A 64 15.43 -19.38 -17.81
N GLU A 65 16.44 -18.98 -17.03
CA GLU A 65 17.83 -19.48 -17.18
C GLU A 65 18.50 -19.87 -15.85
N TRP A 66 17.95 -19.42 -14.70
CA TRP A 66 18.55 -19.64 -13.39
C TRP A 66 17.77 -20.71 -12.62
N VAL A 67 18.34 -21.91 -12.49
CA VAL A 67 17.65 -23.00 -11.77
C VAL A 67 17.79 -22.78 -10.26
N ARG A 68 16.68 -22.42 -9.59
CA ARG A 68 16.51 -22.62 -8.15
C ARG A 68 15.53 -23.78 -7.95
N TYR A 69 15.91 -24.76 -7.14
CA TYR A 69 15.02 -25.87 -6.80
C TYR A 69 13.91 -25.37 -5.88
N TYR A 70 12.66 -25.64 -6.27
CA TYR A 70 11.49 -25.39 -5.45
C TYR A 70 11.24 -26.63 -4.58
N ASP A 71 11.11 -26.43 -3.27
CA ASP A 71 10.70 -27.47 -2.32
C ASP A 71 9.40 -27.02 -1.62
N PRO A 72 8.26 -27.69 -1.88
CA PRO A 72 7.00 -27.33 -1.25
C PRO A 72 6.99 -27.57 0.26
N ASP A 73 7.77 -28.54 0.76
CA ASP A 73 7.87 -28.81 2.21
C ASP A 73 8.62 -27.69 2.92
N ASP A 74 9.74 -27.24 2.35
CA ASP A 74 10.49 -26.08 2.84
C ASP A 74 9.63 -24.81 2.87
N LEU A 75 8.90 -24.54 1.78
CA LEU A 75 7.98 -23.39 1.73
C LEU A 75 6.91 -23.45 2.82
N LEU A 76 6.26 -24.60 3.00
CA LEU A 76 5.19 -24.74 3.99
C LEU A 76 5.70 -24.52 5.41
N ASN A 77 6.85 -25.11 5.74
CA ASN A 77 7.49 -24.95 7.05
C ASN A 77 7.83 -23.49 7.34
N GLU A 78 8.47 -22.78 6.40
CA GLU A 78 8.81 -21.36 6.56
C GLU A 78 7.54 -20.50 6.69
N MET A 79 6.50 -20.81 5.92
CA MET A 79 5.25 -20.06 5.95
C MET A 79 4.47 -20.21 7.26
N GLU A 80 4.59 -21.32 7.99
CA GLU A 80 3.98 -21.43 9.33
C GLU A 80 4.47 -20.32 10.27
N ASP A 81 5.76 -20.04 10.25
CA ASP A 81 6.38 -19.04 11.12
C ASP A 81 6.22 -17.61 10.59
N VAL A 82 6.28 -17.43 9.26
CA VAL A 82 6.39 -16.10 8.66
C VAL A 82 5.15 -15.62 7.91
N PHE A 83 4.06 -16.41 7.80
CA PHE A 83 2.88 -16.03 7.03
C PHE A 83 2.32 -14.65 7.44
N VAL A 84 2.01 -14.46 8.73
CA VAL A 84 1.41 -13.21 9.22
C VAL A 84 2.30 -12.00 8.90
N PRO A 85 3.59 -11.98 9.31
CA PRO A 85 4.46 -10.85 8.98
C PRO A 85 4.69 -10.67 7.48
N TYR A 86 4.83 -11.76 6.71
CA TYR A 86 4.97 -11.71 5.26
C TYR A 86 3.75 -11.10 4.58
N HIS A 87 2.57 -11.54 4.99
CA HIS A 87 1.29 -11.13 4.41
C HIS A 87 1.01 -9.66 4.68
N ILE A 88 1.18 -9.20 5.93
CA ILE A 88 1.08 -7.78 6.31
C ILE A 88 2.04 -6.94 5.47
N ARG A 89 3.31 -7.33 5.39
CA ARG A 89 4.33 -6.62 4.61
C ARG A 89 3.90 -6.48 3.15
N THR A 90 3.50 -7.58 2.52
CA THR A 90 3.15 -7.61 1.10
C THR A 90 1.92 -6.75 0.79
N CYS A 91 0.88 -6.85 1.61
CA CYS A 91 -0.33 -6.03 1.46
C CYS A 91 -0.06 -4.55 1.74
N THR A 92 0.73 -4.20 2.76
CA THR A 92 1.13 -2.80 2.99
C THR A 92 1.93 -2.24 1.83
N LEU A 93 2.90 -3.00 1.29
CA LEU A 93 3.68 -2.57 0.12
C LEU A 93 2.77 -2.30 -1.08
N ALA A 94 1.80 -3.18 -1.34
CA ALA A 94 0.84 -3.00 -2.43
C ALA A 94 0.00 -1.72 -2.24
N ILE A 95 -0.56 -1.46 -1.05
CA ILE A 95 -1.31 -0.23 -0.76
C ILE A 95 -0.47 1.02 -1.03
N VAL A 96 0.76 1.06 -0.50
CA VAL A 96 1.66 2.21 -0.66
C VAL A 96 2.02 2.43 -2.13
N SER A 97 2.31 1.35 -2.86
CA SER A 97 2.67 1.41 -4.28
C SER A 97 1.51 1.85 -5.17
N ILE A 98 0.28 1.38 -4.91
CA ILE A 98 -0.91 1.82 -5.65
C ILE A 98 -1.14 3.33 -5.44
N PHE A 99 -1.06 3.79 -4.19
CA PHE A 99 -1.21 5.21 -3.87
C PHE A 99 -0.11 6.07 -4.53
N GLU A 100 1.13 5.62 -4.50
CA GLU A 100 2.26 6.29 -5.16
C GLU A 100 2.08 6.38 -6.68
N ALA A 101 1.63 5.29 -7.32
CA ALA A 101 1.34 5.27 -8.75
C ALA A 101 0.22 6.26 -9.11
N PHE A 102 -0.86 6.27 -8.33
CA PHE A 102 -1.94 7.25 -8.47
C PHE A 102 -1.41 8.67 -8.34
N LEU A 103 -0.68 8.95 -7.26
CA LEU A 103 -0.15 10.28 -6.97
C LEU A 103 0.74 10.76 -8.13
N SER A 104 1.57 9.86 -8.66
CA SER A 104 2.42 10.17 -9.78
C SER A 104 1.60 10.54 -11.02
N SER A 105 0.66 9.66 -11.41
CA SER A 105 -0.21 9.89 -12.57
C SER A 105 -1.06 11.17 -12.43
N ALA A 106 -1.55 11.46 -11.23
CA ALA A 106 -2.38 12.63 -10.96
C ALA A 106 -1.58 13.93 -11.08
N ILE A 107 -0.39 13.98 -10.48
CA ILE A 107 0.51 15.14 -10.59
C ILE A 107 0.92 15.38 -12.03
N ASP A 108 1.36 14.33 -12.74
CA ASP A 108 1.81 14.45 -14.13
C ASP A 108 0.66 14.94 -15.03
N ARG A 109 -0.58 14.49 -14.76
CA ARG A 109 -1.79 14.97 -15.45
C ARG A 109 -2.07 16.45 -15.19
N LEU A 110 -1.92 16.91 -13.95
CA LEU A 110 -2.15 18.31 -13.59
C LEU A 110 -1.06 19.22 -14.18
N VAL A 111 0.20 18.79 -14.12
CA VAL A 111 1.34 19.49 -14.73
C VAL A 111 1.17 19.58 -16.24
N GLY A 112 0.86 18.47 -16.93
CA GLY A 112 0.66 18.45 -18.38
C GLY A 112 -0.52 19.31 -18.85
N LYS A 113 -1.44 19.69 -17.94
CA LYS A 113 -2.52 20.64 -18.20
C LYS A 113 -2.21 22.08 -17.78
N GLY A 114 -1.01 22.36 -17.26
CA GLY A 114 -0.64 23.66 -16.72
C GLY A 114 -1.45 24.07 -15.50
N LYS A 115 -2.03 23.12 -14.75
CA LYS A 115 -2.85 23.40 -13.54
C LYS A 115 -2.00 23.61 -12.29
N ILE A 116 -0.81 23.00 -12.25
CA ILE A 116 0.18 23.16 -11.19
C ILE A 116 1.58 23.24 -11.82
N PRO A 117 2.57 23.85 -11.14
CA PRO A 117 3.96 23.82 -11.59
C PRO A 117 4.55 22.40 -11.51
N GLN A 118 5.67 22.20 -12.20
CA GLN A 118 6.42 20.94 -12.12
C GLN A 118 6.79 20.63 -10.67
N VAL A 119 6.41 19.44 -10.20
CA VAL A 119 6.87 18.88 -8.93
C VAL A 119 8.11 18.03 -9.21
N LYS A 120 9.11 18.07 -8.31
CA LYS A 120 10.32 17.24 -8.45
C LYS A 120 9.93 15.77 -8.51
N ASP A 121 10.62 15.01 -9.37
CA ASP A 121 10.36 13.59 -9.56
C ASP A 121 10.93 12.75 -8.41
N SER A 122 10.25 12.82 -7.27
CA SER A 122 10.58 12.10 -6.05
C SER A 122 9.30 11.85 -5.28
N TYR A 123 9.04 10.60 -4.90
CA TYR A 123 7.86 10.26 -4.12
C TYR A 123 7.71 11.11 -2.86
N LYS A 124 8.83 11.40 -2.16
CA LYS A 124 8.83 12.27 -0.97
C LYS A 124 8.33 13.69 -1.28
N GLN A 125 8.69 14.25 -2.43
CA GLN A 125 8.27 15.61 -2.82
C GLN A 125 6.83 15.64 -3.33
N ARG A 126 6.44 14.64 -4.12
CA ARG A 126 5.04 14.45 -4.55
C ARG A 126 4.13 14.28 -3.33
N LEU A 127 4.56 13.53 -2.31
CA LEU A 127 3.80 13.32 -1.07
C LEU A 127 3.68 14.60 -0.24
N LYS A 128 4.74 15.41 -0.14
CA LYS A 128 4.66 16.74 0.49
C LYS A 128 3.61 17.63 -0.18
N TRP A 129 3.57 17.64 -1.52
CA TRP A 129 2.53 18.37 -2.24
C TRP A 129 1.14 17.81 -1.93
N ALA A 130 0.98 16.49 -1.90
CA ALA A 130 -0.29 15.85 -1.56
C ALA A 130 -0.77 16.25 -0.15
N PHE A 131 0.12 16.33 0.84
CA PHE A 131 -0.25 16.78 2.20
C PHE A 131 -0.81 18.18 2.20
N LEU A 132 -0.22 19.12 1.46
CA LEU A 132 -0.77 20.47 1.32
C LEU A 132 -2.19 20.46 0.74
N VAL A 133 -2.45 19.59 -0.24
CA VAL A 133 -3.78 19.46 -0.85
C VAL A 133 -4.78 18.81 0.13
N ILE A 134 -4.38 17.72 0.79
CA ILE A 134 -5.21 16.96 1.73
C ILE A 134 -5.58 17.81 2.94
N LEU A 135 -4.63 18.53 3.53
CA LEU A 135 -4.86 19.36 4.71
C LEU A 135 -5.80 20.55 4.46
N ASN A 136 -5.94 20.97 3.21
CA ASN A 136 -6.93 21.99 2.81
C ASN A 136 -8.27 21.39 2.37
N SER A 137 -8.44 20.06 2.47
CA SER A 137 -9.65 19.39 2.00
C SER A 137 -10.84 19.72 2.86
N ASN A 138 -11.94 20.21 2.27
CA ASN A 138 -13.23 20.39 2.94
C ASN A 138 -14.21 19.20 2.80
N PHE A 139 -13.74 18.06 2.27
CA PHE A 139 -14.57 16.86 2.10
C PHE A 139 -14.89 16.16 3.43
N GLY A 140 -16.17 15.83 3.66
CA GLY A 140 -16.59 15.02 4.82
C GLY A 140 -17.15 15.85 5.98
N ASN A 141 -17.25 15.22 7.16
CA ASN A 141 -17.73 15.87 8.39
C ASN A 141 -16.54 16.33 9.27
N ASP A 142 -16.84 17.08 10.34
CA ASP A 142 -15.82 17.59 11.27
C ASP A 142 -14.90 16.50 11.83
N THR A 143 -15.44 15.29 12.05
CA THR A 143 -14.64 14.15 12.51
C THR A 143 -13.63 13.68 11.46
N MET A 144 -13.99 13.66 10.18
CA MET A 144 -13.06 13.35 9.08
C MET A 144 -12.01 14.46 8.95
N GLN A 145 -12.45 15.71 9.02
CA GLN A 145 -11.58 16.89 8.94
C GLN A 145 -10.52 16.91 10.04
N ALA A 146 -10.91 16.59 11.28
CA ALA A 146 -10.01 16.51 12.41
C ALA A 146 -8.93 15.42 12.26
N ARG A 147 -9.15 14.41 11.40
CA ARG A 147 -8.17 13.33 11.15
C ARG A 147 -7.14 13.65 10.07
N LEU A 148 -7.33 14.71 9.26
CA LEU A 148 -6.45 15.00 8.12
C LEU A 148 -4.95 15.05 8.48
N PRO A 149 -4.53 15.65 9.61
CA PRO A 149 -3.12 15.59 10.02
C PRO A 149 -2.66 14.15 10.29
N GLN A 150 -3.46 13.36 10.99
CA GLN A 150 -3.13 11.97 11.28
C GLN A 150 -3.03 11.12 10.00
N LEU A 151 -3.91 11.34 9.02
CA LEU A 151 -3.81 10.68 7.72
C LEU A 151 -2.45 10.95 7.06
N CYS A 152 -2.01 12.21 7.03
CA CYS A 152 -0.72 12.58 6.46
C CYS A 152 0.45 11.94 7.23
N LEU A 153 0.39 11.90 8.57
CA LEU A 153 1.38 11.23 9.39
C LEU A 153 1.46 9.72 9.09
N ASP A 154 0.32 9.06 8.91
CA ASP A 154 0.24 7.64 8.57
C ASP A 154 0.84 7.35 7.19
N LEU A 155 0.55 8.20 6.19
CA LEU A 155 1.12 8.11 4.85
C LEU A 155 2.65 8.26 4.86
N ASP A 156 3.16 9.24 5.62
CA ASP A 156 4.61 9.39 5.78
C ASP A 156 5.22 8.18 6.52
N HIS A 157 4.55 7.69 7.56
CA HIS A 157 5.00 6.52 8.29
C HIS A 157 5.07 5.28 7.39
N ALA A 158 4.03 5.01 6.61
CA ALA A 158 4.01 3.91 5.66
C ALA A 158 5.13 4.00 4.61
N ARG A 159 5.39 5.20 4.07
CA ARG A 159 6.52 5.43 3.17
C ARG A 159 7.85 5.07 3.84
N ARG A 160 8.06 5.49 5.08
CA ARG A 160 9.30 5.20 5.83
C ARG A 160 9.45 3.71 6.11
N VAL A 161 8.36 3.03 6.50
CA VAL A 161 8.34 1.58 6.73
C VAL A 161 8.61 0.81 5.45
N ARG A 162 7.97 1.19 4.33
CA ARG A 162 8.25 0.65 2.99
C ARG A 162 9.74 0.75 2.65
N ASN A 163 10.37 1.88 2.91
CA ASN A 163 11.81 2.06 2.66
C ASN A 163 12.68 1.15 3.55
N LEU A 164 12.26 0.84 4.79
CA LEU A 164 12.97 -0.15 5.62
C LEU A 164 12.87 -1.54 5.00
N TRP A 165 11.68 -1.98 4.59
CA TRP A 165 11.51 -3.30 3.98
C TRP A 165 12.26 -3.44 2.66
N MET A 166 12.17 -2.45 1.78
CA MET A 166 12.76 -2.52 0.44
C MET A 166 14.28 -2.38 0.42
N HIS A 167 14.87 -1.69 1.40
CA HIS A 167 16.30 -1.35 1.35
C HIS A 167 17.12 -1.88 2.54
N ASN A 168 16.47 -2.33 3.61
CA ASN A 168 17.15 -2.72 4.85
C ASN A 168 16.58 -4.02 5.46
N ASN A 169 15.87 -4.83 4.67
CA ASN A 169 15.20 -6.06 5.12
C ASN A 169 14.30 -5.82 6.34
N GLY A 170 13.68 -4.64 6.43
CA GLY A 170 12.79 -4.25 7.53
C GLY A 170 13.46 -3.76 8.80
N ASN A 171 14.80 -3.66 8.83
CA ASN A 171 15.52 -3.20 10.00
C ASN A 171 15.56 -1.68 10.08
N PHE A 172 15.48 -1.13 11.30
CA PHE A 172 15.63 0.29 11.53
C PHE A 172 16.98 0.82 11.09
N THR A 173 16.97 2.08 10.65
CA THR A 173 18.16 2.88 10.35
C THR A 173 17.94 4.30 10.86
N HIS A 174 19.01 5.10 10.93
CA HIS A 174 18.88 6.54 11.26
C HIS A 174 17.95 7.28 10.29
N ARG A 175 17.81 6.80 9.04
CA ARG A 175 16.89 7.38 8.06
C ARG A 175 15.42 7.26 8.48
N TYR A 176 15.04 6.24 9.26
CA TYR A 176 13.64 6.07 9.70
C TYR A 176 13.09 7.30 10.44
N LYS A 177 13.91 7.98 11.24
CA LYS A 177 13.53 9.23 11.90
C LYS A 177 13.92 10.46 11.09
N ASN A 178 15.10 10.46 10.46
CA ASN A 178 15.60 11.66 9.77
C ASN A 178 14.83 11.99 8.48
N ASP A 179 14.14 11.01 7.88
CA ASP A 179 13.39 11.23 6.66
C ASP A 179 11.95 11.69 6.87
N THR A 180 11.49 11.92 8.11
CA THR A 180 10.12 12.33 8.41
C THR A 180 9.71 13.60 7.65
N LEU A 181 8.44 13.67 7.30
CA LEU A 181 7.84 14.86 6.73
C LEU A 181 7.15 15.68 7.83
N ASP A 182 7.28 17.01 7.75
CA ASP A 182 6.52 17.92 8.61
C ASP A 182 5.05 17.95 8.16
N VAL A 183 4.16 17.88 9.15
CA VAL A 183 2.70 17.92 8.98
C VAL A 183 2.16 18.97 9.95
N LEU A 184 2.26 20.24 9.59
CA LEU A 184 1.78 21.38 10.38
C LEU A 184 2.26 21.38 11.85
N GLY A 185 3.51 20.99 12.09
CA GLY A 185 4.07 20.93 13.46
C GLY A 185 3.59 19.73 14.30
N HIS A 186 2.83 18.79 13.73
CA HIS A 186 2.50 17.54 14.41
C HIS A 186 3.73 16.63 14.54
N THR A 187 3.82 15.92 15.66
CA THR A 187 4.92 14.99 15.94
C THR A 187 4.88 13.79 14.99
N PRO A 188 5.99 13.46 14.30
CA PRO A 188 6.06 12.27 13.46
C PRO A 188 5.85 10.97 14.25
N ILE A 189 5.22 9.98 13.62
CA ILE A 189 5.04 8.65 14.21
C ILE A 189 6.40 7.95 14.30
N VAL A 190 6.83 7.62 15.51
CA VAL A 190 8.04 6.85 15.80
C VAL A 190 7.66 5.74 16.78
N VAL A 191 7.78 4.49 16.35
CA VAL A 191 7.41 3.33 17.18
C VAL A 191 8.45 3.06 18.28
N GLU A 192 7.99 2.46 19.39
CA GLU A 192 8.83 2.22 20.58
C GLU A 192 10.08 1.40 20.28
N ALA A 193 9.98 0.40 19.39
CA ALA A 193 11.09 -0.44 18.97
C ALA A 193 12.29 0.36 18.41
N PHE A 194 12.05 1.55 17.86
CA PHE A 194 13.11 2.44 17.39
C PHE A 194 14.01 2.93 18.54
N LYS A 195 13.51 3.03 19.78
CA LYS A 195 14.35 3.38 20.95
C LYS A 195 15.43 2.33 21.20
N GLY A 196 15.12 1.05 20.96
CA GLY A 196 16.09 -0.04 21.02
C GLY A 196 17.23 0.15 20.01
N PHE A 197 16.89 0.45 18.76
CA PHE A 197 17.87 0.79 17.73
C PHE A 197 18.69 2.04 18.10
N HIS A 198 18.05 3.08 18.65
CA HIS A 198 18.74 4.32 19.00
C HIS A 198 19.79 4.12 20.10
N ARG A 199 19.50 3.27 21.09
CA ARG A 199 20.45 2.91 22.16
C ARG A 199 21.61 2.03 21.66
N SER A 200 21.39 1.26 20.60
CA SER A 200 22.41 0.35 20.04
C SER A 200 22.29 0.27 18.51
N PRO A 201 22.80 1.29 17.77
CA PRO A 201 22.61 1.38 16.32
C PRO A 201 23.25 0.26 15.50
N LYS A 202 24.16 -0.51 16.12
CA LYS A 202 24.79 -1.69 15.49
C LYS A 202 23.89 -2.92 15.51
N THR A 203 22.85 -2.94 16.34
CA THR A 203 21.93 -4.06 16.47
C THR A 203 20.86 -3.97 15.38
N LYS A 204 20.62 -5.09 14.69
CA LYS A 204 19.49 -5.22 13.76
C LYS A 204 18.20 -5.30 14.57
N VAL A 205 17.39 -4.25 14.48
CA VAL A 205 16.08 -4.19 15.13
C VAL A 205 15.02 -4.12 14.03
N PRO A 206 14.21 -5.16 13.83
CA PRO A 206 13.16 -5.15 12.83
C PRO A 206 12.01 -4.22 13.20
N PHE A 207 11.33 -3.66 12.21
CA PHE A 207 10.08 -2.94 12.41
C PHE A 207 8.99 -3.92 12.88
N PRO A 208 8.31 -3.65 14.00
CA PRO A 208 7.23 -4.51 14.50
C PRO A 208 6.02 -4.41 13.56
N ILE A 209 5.43 -5.55 13.23
CA ILE A 209 4.25 -5.62 12.37
C ILE A 209 3.16 -6.46 13.01
N ASP A 210 1.94 -5.95 12.91
CA ASP A 210 0.71 -6.63 13.29
C ASP A 210 -0.41 -6.25 12.32
N ALA A 211 -1.56 -6.92 12.44
CA ALA A 211 -2.70 -6.66 11.60
C ALA A 211 -3.25 -5.23 11.79
N GLY A 212 -3.18 -4.69 13.01
CA GLY A 212 -3.64 -3.33 13.32
C GLY A 212 -2.87 -2.27 12.54
N PHE A 213 -1.57 -2.46 12.35
CA PHE A 213 -0.74 -1.62 11.50
C PHE A 213 -1.25 -1.62 10.05
N PHE A 214 -1.52 -2.79 9.46
CA PHE A 214 -2.07 -2.86 8.11
C PHE A 214 -3.44 -2.18 7.99
N GLU A 215 -4.32 -2.40 8.95
CA GLU A 215 -5.66 -1.79 8.97
C GLU A 215 -5.60 -0.26 9.06
N GLN A 216 -4.73 0.27 9.91
CA GLN A 216 -4.51 1.71 10.01
C GLN A 216 -3.98 2.27 8.70
N ILE A 217 -2.90 1.69 8.15
CA ILE A 217 -2.28 2.19 6.92
C ILE A 217 -3.26 2.12 5.74
N SER A 218 -3.97 1.02 5.57
CA SER A 218 -4.93 0.85 4.47
C SER A 218 -6.08 1.86 4.55
N ARG A 219 -6.70 2.04 5.72
CA ARG A 219 -7.75 3.05 5.92
C ARG A 219 -7.24 4.46 5.63
N SER A 220 -6.06 4.81 6.15
CA SER A 220 -5.51 6.15 5.95
C SER A 220 -5.16 6.44 4.49
N HIS A 221 -4.66 5.46 3.73
CA HIS A 221 -4.38 5.62 2.28
C HIS A 221 -5.66 5.76 1.46
N ILE A 222 -6.68 4.95 1.75
CA ILE A 222 -7.98 5.05 1.06
C ILE A 222 -8.64 6.39 1.37
N GLU A 223 -8.68 6.82 2.64
CA GLU A 223 -9.27 8.12 3.02
C GLU A 223 -8.49 9.28 2.40
N ALA A 224 -7.15 9.26 2.46
CA ALA A 224 -6.29 10.27 1.83
C ALA A 224 -6.50 10.35 0.31
N LEU A 225 -6.67 9.21 -0.37
CA LEU A 225 -6.94 9.17 -1.81
C LEU A 225 -8.21 9.94 -2.15
N HIS A 226 -9.27 9.75 -1.36
CA HIS A 226 -10.55 10.44 -1.56
C HIS A 226 -10.44 11.95 -1.35
N HIS A 227 -9.77 12.38 -0.27
CA HIS A 227 -9.51 13.80 -0.01
C HIS A 227 -8.71 14.44 -1.14
N LEU A 228 -7.65 13.77 -1.58
CA LEU A 228 -6.78 14.25 -2.64
C LEU A 228 -7.55 14.37 -3.96
N HIS A 229 -8.27 13.33 -4.38
CA HIS A 229 -9.06 13.36 -5.61
C HIS A 229 -10.15 14.45 -5.57
N HIS A 230 -10.89 14.55 -4.46
CA HIS A 230 -11.90 15.60 -4.30
C HIS A 230 -11.29 16.99 -4.46
N MET A 231 -10.19 17.27 -3.76
CA MET A 231 -9.57 18.59 -3.80
C MET A 231 -8.97 18.94 -5.15
N MET A 232 -8.36 17.99 -5.85
CA MET A 232 -7.88 18.23 -7.21
C MET A 232 -9.04 18.59 -8.15
N GLN A 233 -10.19 17.93 -8.02
CA GLN A 233 -11.39 18.22 -8.81
C GLN A 233 -11.99 19.59 -8.47
N VAL A 234 -12.05 19.96 -7.19
CA VAL A 234 -12.53 21.28 -6.75
C VAL A 234 -11.61 22.39 -7.25
N VAL A 235 -10.33 22.34 -6.89
CA VAL A 235 -9.37 23.42 -7.09
C VAL A 235 -9.03 23.62 -8.57
N HIS A 236 -8.82 22.53 -9.32
CA HIS A 236 -8.31 22.64 -10.69
C HIS A 236 -9.39 22.53 -11.78
N PHE A 237 -10.57 21.99 -11.43
CA PHE A 237 -11.66 21.72 -12.39
C PHE A 237 -13.02 22.31 -11.96
N GLY A 238 -13.05 23.15 -10.91
CA GLY A 238 -14.25 23.90 -10.50
C GLY A 238 -15.42 23.02 -10.08
N GLN A 239 -15.14 21.81 -9.58
CA GLN A 239 -16.18 20.91 -9.10
C GLN A 239 -16.67 21.37 -7.73
N ILE A 240 -17.98 21.43 -7.56
CA ILE A 240 -18.61 21.82 -6.28
C ILE A 240 -19.22 20.64 -5.54
N ARG A 241 -19.47 19.53 -6.24
CA ARG A 241 -20.04 18.31 -5.66
C ARG A 241 -18.92 17.31 -5.39
N SER A 242 -18.86 16.87 -4.14
CA SER A 242 -17.98 15.80 -3.75
C SER A 242 -18.35 14.48 -4.42
N TYR A 243 -17.35 13.61 -4.58
CA TYR A 243 -17.56 12.23 -5.00
C TYR A 243 -17.75 11.38 -3.75
N GLY A 244 -19.00 11.22 -3.30
CA GLY A 244 -19.31 10.50 -2.06
C GLY A 244 -20.01 9.17 -2.31
N TYR A 245 -19.36 8.05 -1.95
CA TYR A 245 -19.96 6.71 -2.02
C TYR A 245 -21.20 6.53 -1.13
N LYS A 246 -21.25 7.23 0.01
CA LYS A 246 -22.43 7.23 0.90
C LYS A 246 -23.69 7.76 0.21
N ALA A 247 -23.55 8.81 -0.60
CA ALA A 247 -24.67 9.34 -1.39
C ALA A 247 -25.09 8.37 -2.52
N ALA A 248 -24.13 7.59 -3.02
CA ALA A 248 -24.36 6.59 -4.06
C ALA A 248 -24.90 5.24 -3.53
N LYS A 249 -24.94 5.03 -2.20
CA LYS A 249 -25.28 3.74 -1.56
C LYS A 249 -24.58 2.54 -2.22
N LYS A 250 -23.34 2.75 -2.68
CA LYS A 250 -22.62 1.77 -3.49
C LYS A 250 -21.99 0.73 -2.56
N ASN A 251 -22.39 -0.54 -2.69
CA ASN A 251 -21.67 -1.64 -2.08
C ASN A 251 -20.31 -1.81 -2.76
N ILE A 252 -19.36 -2.43 -2.05
CA ILE A 252 -18.10 -2.85 -2.67
C ILE A 252 -18.43 -3.90 -3.74
N ASP A 253 -18.06 -3.59 -4.99
CA ASP A 253 -18.27 -4.46 -6.13
C ASP A 253 -17.05 -5.38 -6.27
N TRP A 254 -17.05 -6.45 -5.47
CA TRP A 254 -15.96 -7.42 -5.45
C TRP A 254 -15.76 -8.11 -6.80
N GLY A 255 -16.82 -8.33 -7.57
CA GLY A 255 -16.72 -8.93 -8.90
C GLY A 255 -15.83 -8.08 -9.81
N ARG A 256 -16.14 -6.78 -9.89
CA ARG A 256 -15.34 -5.83 -10.67
C ARG A 256 -13.93 -5.63 -10.13
N ILE A 257 -13.78 -5.49 -8.81
CA ILE A 257 -12.49 -5.24 -8.16
C ILE A 257 -11.52 -6.42 -8.35
N LEU A 258 -12.02 -7.65 -8.17
CA LEU A 258 -11.18 -8.85 -8.22
C LEU A 258 -10.94 -9.34 -9.65
N ALA A 259 -11.91 -9.17 -10.55
CA ALA A 259 -11.77 -9.59 -11.94
C ALA A 259 -11.09 -8.53 -12.83
N GLY A 260 -11.04 -7.27 -12.38
CA GLY A 260 -10.46 -6.17 -13.16
C GLY A 260 -11.26 -5.80 -14.41
N VAL A 261 -12.53 -6.23 -14.50
CA VAL A 261 -13.46 -6.02 -15.62
C VAL A 261 -14.78 -5.43 -15.17
#